data_AF-A0A2M8HKT2-F1
#
_entry.id   AF-A0A2M8HKT2-F1
#
_cell.length_a   1.000
_cell.length_b   1.000
_cell.length_c   1.000
_cell.angle_alpha   90.00
_cell.angle_beta   90.00
_cell.angle_gamma   90.00
#
_symmetry.space_group_name_H-M   'P 1'
#
loop_
_entity.id
_entity.type
_entity.pdbx_description
1 polymer ?
#
loop_
_entity_poly.entity_id
_entity_poly.type
_entity_poly.pdbx_seq_one_letter_code
_entity_poly.pdbx_strand_id
1 'polypeptide(L)' 'MKLDVKDEQNEFRFAALGITNVGRKLFVIFTIRKSKIRIISARDMSKKERKLYENFDQKNT' A
#
# COMPACT_ATOMS: atom_id res chain seq x y z
N MET A 1 2.18 -4.38 -3.97
CA MET A 1 3.56 -4.24 -4.48
C MET A 1 4.54 -4.61 -3.38
N LYS A 2 5.51 -5.50 -3.62
CA LYS A 2 6.59 -5.78 -2.67
C LYS A 2 7.61 -4.65 -2.75
N LEU A 3 8.00 -4.11 -1.61
CA LEU A 3 9.05 -3.10 -1.53
C LEU A 3 10.35 -3.83 -1.15
N ASP A 4 11.31 -3.90 -2.06
CA ASP A 4 12.65 -4.41 -1.79
C ASP A 4 13.46 -3.35 -1.04
N VAL A 5 13.05 -3.09 0.20
CA VAL A 5 13.81 -2.26 1.14
C VAL A 5 14.54 -3.23 2.05
N LYS A 6 15.86 -3.32 1.87
CA LYS A 6 16.75 -4.10 2.73
C LYS A 6 16.86 -3.36 4.07
N ASP A 7 15.86 -3.55 4.94
CA ASP A 7 15.98 -3.10 6.32
C ASP A 7 16.99 -3.97 7.08
N GLU A 8 17.62 -3.42 8.11
CA GLU A 8 18.56 -4.12 8.99
C GLU A 8 18.00 -5.41 9.61
N GLN A 9 16.67 -5.59 9.61
CA GLN A 9 15.99 -6.78 10.14
C GLN A 9 15.45 -7.74 9.07
N ASN A 10 15.84 -7.59 7.80
CA ASN A 10 15.50 -8.50 6.70
C ASN A 10 13.99 -8.73 6.50
N GLU A 11 13.18 -7.74 6.87
CA GLU A 11 11.73 -7.88 6.93
C GLU A 11 11.06 -7.34 5.68
N PHE A 12 10.26 -8.18 5.01
CA PHE A 12 9.59 -7.77 3.78
C PHE A 12 8.50 -6.72 4.03
N ARG A 13 8.65 -5.55 3.42
CA ARG A 13 7.63 -4.52 3.38
C ARG A 13 6.74 -4.67 2.15
N PHE A 14 5.47 -4.40 2.36
CA PHE A 14 4.44 -4.41 1.33
C PHE A 14 3.82 -3.04 1.22
N ALA A 15 3.46 -2.66 -0.01
CA ALA A 15 2.69 -1.47 -0.31
C ALA A 15 1.33 -1.85 -0.92
N ALA A 16 0.28 -1.18 -0.44
CA ALA A 16 -1.08 -1.27 -0.94
C ALA A 16 -1.64 0.11 -1.28
N LEU A 17 -2.46 0.15 -2.33
CA LEU A 17 -3.29 1.28 -2.71
C LEU A 17 -4.75 0.85 -2.51
N GLY A 18 -5.54 1.66 -1.83
CA GLY A 18 -6.94 1.35 -1.57
C GLY A 18 -7.78 2.59 -1.31
N ILE A 19 -9.09 2.39 -1.20
CA ILE A 19 -10.07 3.43 -0.92
C ILE A 19 -10.79 3.12 0.39
N THR A 20 -11.04 4.12 1.22
CA THR A 20 -11.88 3.95 2.42
C THR A 20 -13.36 3.98 2.05
N ASN A 21 -14.21 3.59 2.99
CA ASN A 21 -15.67 3.62 2.84
C ASN A 21 -16.21 5.02 2.51
N VAL A 22 -15.49 6.08 2.90
CA VAL A 22 -15.84 7.49 2.63
C VAL A 22 -15.14 8.04 1.37
N GLY A 23 -14.55 7.17 0.53
CA GLY A 23 -13.94 7.54 -0.73
C GLY A 23 -12.49 8.05 -0.64
N ARG A 24 -11.85 8.01 0.54
CA ARG A 24 -10.48 8.51 0.70
C ARG A 24 -9.47 7.51 0.14
N LYS A 25 -8.66 7.95 -0.83
CA LYS A 25 -7.61 7.14 -1.48
C LYS A 25 -6.33 7.12 -0.65
N LEU A 26 -5.98 5.96 -0.12
CA LEU A 26 -4.84 5.75 0.78
C LEU A 26 -3.72 4.91 0.15
N PHE A 27 -2.50 5.29 0.46
CA PHE A 27 -1.30 4.47 0.30
C PHE A 27 -0.86 3.96 1.66
N VAL A 28 -0.66 2.64 1.76
CA VAL A 28 -0.33 1.97 3.02
C VAL A 28 0.92 1.12 2.85
N ILE A 29 1.88 1.30 3.75
CA ILE A 29 3.05 0.42 3.91
C ILE A 29 2.86 -0.42 5.17
N PHE A 30 3.05 -1.72 5.04
CA PHE A 30 2.90 -2.68 6.14
C PHE A 30 3.89 -3.84 6.05
N THR A 31 4.06 -4.56 7.15
CA THR A 31 4.76 -5.85 7.22
C THR A 31 3.82 -6.93 7.72
N ILE A 32 4.18 -8.18 7.46
CA ILE A 32 3.50 -9.36 8.01
C ILE A 32 4.45 -10.03 9.01
N ARG A 33 4.09 -10.01 10.30
CA ARG A 33 4.85 -10.65 11.39
C ARG A 33 3.94 -11.60 12.15
N LYS A 34 4.36 -12.85 12.36
CA LYS A 34 3.57 -13.88 13.11
C LYS A 34 2.11 -13.95 12.63
N SER A 35 1.91 -13.93 11.31
CA SER A 35 0.59 -13.94 10.65
C SER A 35 -0.31 -12.74 10.95
N LYS A 36 0.25 -11.63 11.47
CA LYS A 36 -0.46 -10.36 11.69
C LYS A 36 0.09 -9.26 10.80
N ILE A 37 -0.79 -8.36 10.37
CA ILE A 37 -0.42 -7.15 9.63
C ILE A 37 -0.01 -6.07 10.63
N ARG A 38 1.17 -5.49 10.44
CA ARG A 38 1.62 -4.29 11.16
C ARG A 38 1.70 -3.13 10.18
N ILE A 39 0.92 -2.09 10.42
CA ILE A 39 1.01 -0.85 9.65
C ILE A 39 2.28 -0.12 10.04
N ILE A 40 3.07 0.29 9.06
CA ILE A 40 4.25 1.15 9.22
C ILE A 40 3.88 2.59 8.88
N SER A 41 3.14 2.78 7.78
CA SER A 41 2.72 4.10 7.33
C SER A 41 1.38 4.00 6.62
N ALA A 42 0.50 4.96 6.88
CA ALA A 42 -0.74 5.17 6.14
C ALA A 42 -0.85 6.66 5.85
N ARG A 43 -0.99 7.02 4.57
CA ARG A 43 -1.10 8.40 4.12
C ARG A 43 -1.99 8.51 2.90
N ASP A 44 -2.33 9.74 2.53
CA ASP A 44 -2.98 10.00 1.26
C ASP A 44 -2.08 9.60 0.08
N MET A 45 -2.70 9.07 -0.96
CA MET A 45 -2.02 8.84 -2.23
C MET A 45 -1.56 10.17 -2.84
N SER A 46 -0.33 10.19 -3.33
CA SER A 46 0.21 11.22 -4.21
C SER A 46 -0.51 11.22 -5.57
N LYS A 47 -0.34 12.28 -6.36
CA LYS A 47 -0.92 12.37 -7.71
C LYS A 47 -0.55 11.18 -8.59
N LYS A 48 0.70 10.70 -8.51
CA LYS A 48 1.18 9.55 -9.28
C LYS A 48 0.53 8.23 -8.82
N GLU A 49 0.43 8.03 -7.51
CA GLU A 49 -0.21 6.84 -6.93
C GLU A 49 -1.72 6.79 -7.23
N ARG A 50 -2.41 7.93 -7.23
CA ARG A 50 -3.84 8.00 -7.61
C ARG A 50 -4.06 7.56 -9.05
N LYS A 51 -3.25 8.08 -9.99
CA LYS A 51 -3.32 7.65 -11.40
C LYS A 51 -3.07 6.16 -11.55
N LEU A 52 -2.09 5.62 -10.81
CA LEU A 52 -1.81 4.19 -10.83
C LEU A 52 -3.02 3.39 -10.33
N TYR A 53 -3.61 3.79 -9.21
CA TYR A 53 -4.79 3.15 -8.63
C TYR A 53 -5.97 3.15 -9.62
N GLU A 54 -6.28 4.31 -10.21
CA GLU A 54 -7.37 4.46 -11.19
C GLU A 54 -7.17 3.58 -12.43
N ASN A 55 -5.94 3.52 -12.94
CA ASN A 55 -5.62 2.68 -14.10
C ASN A 55 -5.73 1.17 -13.81
N PHE A 56 -5.51 0.76 -12.55
CA PHE A 56 -5.70 -0.63 -12.15
C PHE A 56 -7.18 -0.95 -11.90
N ASP A 57 -7.94 -0.01 -11.34
CA ASP A 57 -9.37 -0.18 -11.06
C ASP A 57 -10.17 -0.34 -12.36
N GLN A 58 -9.86 0.47 -13.38
CA GLN A 58 -10.48 0.38 -14.71
C GLN A 58 -10.22 -0.93 -15.46
N LYS A 59 -9.18 -1.69 -15.09
CA LYS A 59 -8.89 -3.00 -15.71
C LYS A 59 -9.65 -4.16 -15.07
N ASN A 60 -10.26 -3.94 -13.91
CA ASN A 60 -11.04 -4.94 -13.18
C ASN A 60 -12.57 -4.74 -13.34
N THR A 61 -12.99 -3.80 -14.20
CA THR A 61 -14.37 -3.62 -14.68
C THR A 61 -14.42 -4.02 -16.15
#